data_AF-I0V7L1-F1
#
_entry.id   AF-I0V7L1-F1
#
_cell.length_a   1.000
_cell.length_b   1.000
_cell.length_c   1.000
_cell.angle_alpha   90.00
_cell.angle_beta   90.00
_cell.angle_gamma   90.00
#
_symmetry.space_group_name_H-M   'P 1'
#
loop_
_entity.id
_entity.type
_entity.pdbx_description
1 polymer ?
#
loop_
_entity_poly.entity_id
_entity_poly.type
_entity_poly.pdbx_seq_one_letter_code
_entity_poly.pdbx_strand_id
1 'polypeptide(L)'
;MTAGPSVLSLAGHTWSEQEKGVLSRAATHAHRCGLAEPWLLRVHGNRVEIAENLPVPLRAHAGANRNGVIACGCALAVVTCAMRVLGWTPETVLFGDPDHAELVATVVANRRHRPSATDVGQFRSVFEQRRHHTTLDPSDPGELDPAVCDAIVRSSATAEAKVVPVPAVVAAHRKRGLEPGLLVVTATDGRRGQLVAGSALQRGWLSATAFGLTAHPVVEPFEMREFRQRMVRHAGVDGSPQSLLVLGRPPTSPGA
;
A
#
# COMPACT_ATOMS: atom_id res chain seq x y z
N MET A 1 30.66 15.95 -7.60
CA MET A 1 29.51 16.87 -7.69
C MET A 1 28.68 16.50 -8.90
N THR A 2 27.71 15.60 -8.71
CA THR A 2 26.78 15.17 -9.77
C THR A 2 25.41 15.76 -9.42
N ALA A 3 25.01 16.79 -10.16
CA ALA A 3 23.69 17.38 -10.04
C ALA A 3 22.65 16.33 -10.46
N GLY A 4 21.79 15.93 -9.53
CA GLY A 4 20.59 15.13 -9.84
C GLY A 4 19.64 15.90 -10.78
N PRO A 5 18.78 15.20 -11.53
CA PRO A 5 17.97 15.84 -12.56
C PRO A 5 17.06 16.89 -11.95
N SER A 6 17.20 18.13 -12.43
CA SER A 6 16.35 19.25 -12.04
C SER A 6 14.96 19.05 -12.61
N VAL A 7 14.02 18.71 -11.75
CA VAL A 7 12.60 18.72 -12.08
C VAL A 7 12.18 20.19 -12.20
N LEU A 8 11.81 20.61 -13.41
CA LEU A 8 11.37 21.97 -13.71
C LEU A 8 10.11 22.29 -12.89
N SER A 9 10.28 23.09 -11.83
CA SER A 9 9.23 23.61 -10.97
C SER A 9 8.42 24.67 -11.73
N LEU A 10 7.14 24.41 -11.99
CA LEU A 10 6.17 25.48 -12.17
C LEU A 10 6.16 26.36 -10.90
N ALA A 11 5.84 27.65 -11.03
CA ALA A 11 5.81 28.63 -9.93
C ALA A 11 5.31 27.98 -8.62
N GLY A 12 6.21 27.92 -7.62
CA GLY A 12 6.17 26.94 -6.54
C GLY A 12 4.83 26.92 -5.81
N HIS A 13 4.04 25.88 -6.07
CA HIS A 13 2.84 25.62 -5.27
C HIS A 13 3.24 25.56 -3.79
N THR A 14 2.45 26.19 -2.94
CA THR A 14 2.55 26.01 -1.50
C THR A 14 1.22 25.48 -1.01
N TRP A 15 1.25 24.37 -0.28
CA TRP A 15 0.05 23.78 0.29
C TRP A 15 -0.63 24.78 1.24
N SER A 16 -1.91 25.08 0.98
CA SER A 16 -2.77 25.79 1.92
C SER A 16 -3.05 24.94 3.17
N GLU A 17 -3.48 25.57 4.27
CA GLU A 17 -3.84 24.84 5.50
C GLU A 17 -4.98 23.83 5.28
N GLN A 18 -5.91 24.13 4.36
CA GLN A 18 -6.99 23.21 3.99
C GLN A 18 -6.43 21.97 3.26
N GLU A 19 -5.54 22.16 2.30
CA GLU A 19 -4.89 21.05 1.58
C GLU A 19 -4.02 20.20 2.52
N LYS A 20 -3.26 20.83 3.43
CA LYS A 20 -2.51 20.13 4.48
C LYS A 20 -3.42 19.28 5.36
N GLY A 21 -4.60 19.82 5.73
CA GLY A 21 -5.63 19.11 6.48
C GLY A 21 -6.14 17.87 5.74
N VAL A 22 -6.43 17.99 4.44
CA VAL A 22 -6.85 16.86 3.59
C VAL A 22 -5.77 15.77 3.54
N LEU A 23 -4.51 16.15 3.28
CA LEU A 23 -3.38 15.21 3.20
C LEU A 23 -3.17 14.48 4.53
N SER A 24 -3.13 15.23 5.63
CA SER A 24 -2.93 14.68 6.98
C SER A 24 -4.09 13.77 7.40
N ARG A 25 -5.34 14.20 7.16
CA ARG A 25 -6.52 13.41 7.49
C ARG A 25 -6.55 12.12 6.69
N ALA A 26 -6.30 12.17 5.38
CA ALA A 26 -6.27 10.98 4.54
C ALA A 26 -5.23 9.96 5.06
N ALA A 27 -4.01 10.41 5.35
CA ALA A 27 -2.93 9.54 5.84
C ALA A 27 -3.33 8.74 7.10
N THR A 28 -4.17 9.29 7.99
CA THR A 28 -4.61 8.58 9.21
C THR A 28 -5.39 7.28 8.94
N HIS A 29 -5.95 7.14 7.73
CA HIS A 29 -6.68 5.96 7.26
C HIS A 29 -5.80 4.91 6.56
N ALA A 30 -4.51 5.17 6.36
CA ALA A 30 -3.60 4.17 5.81
C ALA A 30 -3.40 2.99 6.79
N HIS A 31 -3.14 1.79 6.24
CA HIS A 31 -2.91 0.61 7.06
C HIS A 31 -1.60 0.73 7.88
N ARG A 32 -1.72 0.61 9.20
CA ARG A 32 -0.60 0.78 10.13
C ARG A 32 0.21 -0.49 10.43
N CYS A 33 -0.16 -1.64 9.84
CA CYS A 33 0.57 -2.91 10.02
C CYS A 33 0.78 -3.32 11.50
N GLY A 34 -0.20 -3.03 12.37
CA GLY A 34 -0.13 -3.32 13.81
C GLY A 34 0.64 -2.28 14.66
N LEU A 35 1.16 -1.22 14.05
CA LEU A 35 1.92 -0.16 14.73
C LEU A 35 1.00 1.00 15.13
N ALA A 36 1.32 1.67 16.24
CA ALA A 36 0.52 2.80 16.72
C ALA A 36 0.64 4.03 15.79
N GLU A 37 1.87 4.48 15.52
CA GLU A 37 2.18 5.66 14.72
C GLU A 37 3.41 5.40 13.83
N PRO A 38 3.28 4.63 12.73
CA PRO A 38 4.44 4.11 12.00
C PRO A 38 5.15 5.14 11.11
N TRP A 39 4.53 6.29 10.83
CA TRP A 39 5.10 7.33 9.98
C TRP A 39 4.97 8.71 10.61
N LEU A 40 5.86 9.61 10.19
CA LEU A 40 5.74 11.05 10.35
C LEU A 40 5.50 11.66 8.98
N LEU A 41 4.47 12.50 8.87
CA LEU A 41 4.12 13.23 7.65
C LEU A 41 4.55 14.69 7.80
N ARG A 42 5.46 15.16 6.94
CA ARG A 42 5.87 16.58 6.89
C ARG A 42 5.38 17.19 5.58
N VAL A 43 4.52 18.20 5.66
CA VAL A 43 3.95 18.89 4.49
C VAL A 43 4.50 20.31 4.43
N HIS A 44 5.29 20.63 3.41
CA HIS A 44 5.93 21.94 3.26
C HIS A 44 6.18 22.28 1.80
N GLY A 45 6.13 23.57 1.45
CA GLY A 45 6.21 24.02 0.06
C GLY A 45 5.23 23.26 -0.83
N ASN A 46 5.73 22.64 -1.91
CA ASN A 46 4.98 21.76 -2.81
C ASN A 46 5.18 20.27 -2.55
N ARG A 47 5.79 19.88 -1.42
CA ARG A 47 6.18 18.49 -1.15
C ARG A 47 5.54 17.93 0.11
N VAL A 48 5.42 16.61 0.11
CA VAL A 48 5.01 15.80 1.25
C VAL A 48 6.10 14.77 1.48
N GLU A 49 6.72 14.82 2.65
CA GLU A 49 7.73 13.86 3.08
C GLU A 49 7.11 12.86 4.05
N ILE A 50 7.47 11.59 3.84
CA ILE A 50 7.05 10.46 4.66
C ILE A 50 8.31 9.85 5.26
N ALA A 51 8.40 9.90 6.57
CA ALA A 51 9.51 9.33 7.33
C ALA A 51 9.02 8.21 8.26
N GLU A 52 9.86 7.21 8.53
CA GLU A 52 9.57 6.19 9.54
C GLU A 52 9.54 6.81 10.94
N ASN A 53 8.46 6.57 11.68
CA ASN A 53 8.32 7.01 13.07
C ASN A 53 8.43 5.82 14.04
N LEU A 54 9.54 5.09 13.91
CA LEU A 54 9.87 3.98 14.82
C LEU A 54 10.97 4.38 15.80
N PRO A 55 10.91 3.97 17.08
CA PRO A 55 12.00 4.19 18.02
C PRO A 55 13.27 3.43 17.57
N VAL A 56 14.45 3.99 17.85
CA VAL A 56 15.75 3.47 17.41
C VAL A 56 15.96 1.96 17.65
N PRO A 57 15.58 1.39 18.81
CA PRO A 57 15.72 -0.06 19.04
C PRO A 57 14.96 -0.92 18.03
N LEU A 58 13.79 -0.47 17.54
CA LEU A 58 13.01 -1.18 16.52
C LEU A 58 13.55 -0.96 15.10
N ARG A 59 14.23 0.16 14.84
CA ARG A 59 14.91 0.39 13.54
C ARG A 59 16.14 -0.49 13.36
N ALA A 60 16.84 -0.80 14.46
CA ALA A 60 18.07 -1.59 14.46
C ALA A 60 17.83 -3.12 14.42
N HIS A 61 16.62 -3.58 14.75
CA HIS A 61 16.30 -5.01 14.75
C HIS A 61 16.00 -5.51 13.33
N ALA A 62 16.70 -6.57 12.90
CA ALA A 62 16.45 -7.21 11.61
C ALA A 62 15.00 -7.71 11.56
N GLY A 63 14.21 -7.26 10.58
CA GLY A 63 12.80 -7.64 10.42
C GLY A 63 11.79 -6.71 11.09
N ALA A 64 12.08 -6.10 12.25
CA ALA A 64 11.13 -5.20 12.94
C ALA A 64 10.85 -3.91 12.16
N ASN A 65 11.78 -3.52 11.28
CA ASN A 65 11.58 -2.37 10.41
C ASN A 65 10.67 -2.66 9.21
N ARG A 66 10.42 -3.94 8.89
CA ARG A 66 9.61 -4.32 7.73
C ARG A 66 8.21 -3.72 7.79
N ASN A 67 7.52 -3.94 8.91
CA ASN A 67 6.13 -3.47 9.06
C ASN A 67 6.05 -1.96 9.09
N GLY A 68 7.07 -1.27 9.63
CA GLY A 68 7.17 0.19 9.58
C GLY A 68 7.28 0.71 8.15
N VAL A 69 8.18 0.12 7.36
CA VAL A 69 8.39 0.50 5.96
C VAL A 69 7.15 0.16 5.10
N ILE A 70 6.53 -1.02 5.29
CA ILE A 70 5.28 -1.37 4.61
C ILE A 70 4.16 -0.39 5.00
N ALA A 71 4.01 -0.04 6.28
CA ALA A 71 3.02 0.94 6.71
C ALA A 71 3.27 2.34 6.11
N CYS A 72 4.53 2.77 5.97
CA CYS A 72 4.87 3.99 5.25
C CYS A 72 4.48 3.91 3.76
N GLY A 73 4.60 2.72 3.14
CA GLY A 73 4.13 2.46 1.79
C GLY A 73 2.62 2.62 1.65
N CYS A 74 1.87 2.15 2.65
CA CYS A 74 0.42 2.37 2.73
C CYS A 74 0.10 3.87 2.81
N ALA A 75 0.81 4.62 3.66
CA ALA A 75 0.65 6.08 3.76
C ALA A 75 0.96 6.77 2.42
N LEU A 76 2.02 6.36 1.73
CA LEU A 76 2.38 6.87 0.41
C LEU A 76 1.26 6.69 -0.61
N ALA A 77 0.61 5.53 -0.64
CA ALA A 77 -0.53 5.30 -1.55
C ALA A 77 -1.69 6.26 -1.28
N VAL A 78 -2.03 6.47 0.00
CA VAL A 78 -3.13 7.37 0.39
C VAL A 78 -2.79 8.84 0.12
N VAL A 79 -1.58 9.28 0.44
CA VAL A 79 -1.10 10.64 0.14
C VAL A 79 -1.14 10.91 -1.37
N THR A 80 -0.66 9.95 -2.17
CA THR A 80 -0.70 10.03 -3.63
C THR A 80 -2.14 10.18 -4.15
N CYS A 81 -3.09 9.45 -3.55
CA CYS A 81 -4.51 9.56 -3.88
C CYS A 81 -5.11 10.92 -3.51
N ALA A 82 -4.81 11.42 -2.31
CA ALA A 82 -5.21 12.75 -1.84
C ALA A 82 -4.67 13.86 -2.76
N MET A 83 -3.40 13.78 -3.17
CA MET A 83 -2.82 14.76 -4.09
C MET A 83 -3.53 14.81 -5.45
N ARG A 84 -3.96 13.64 -5.98
CA ARG A 84 -4.70 13.59 -7.25
C ARG A 84 -6.04 14.30 -7.16
N VAL A 85 -6.82 14.11 -6.09
CA VAL A 85 -8.10 14.82 -5.92
C VAL A 85 -7.94 16.31 -5.62
N LEU A 86 -6.82 16.72 -5.03
CA LEU A 86 -6.43 18.13 -4.90
C LEU A 86 -5.94 18.75 -6.23
N GLY A 87 -5.93 17.98 -7.31
CA GLY A 87 -5.63 18.46 -8.65
C GLY A 87 -4.14 18.49 -8.99
N TRP A 88 -3.36 17.56 -8.44
CA TRP A 88 -1.92 17.44 -8.69
C TRP A 88 -1.56 16.04 -9.19
N THR A 89 -0.63 15.98 -10.15
CA THR A 89 0.05 14.74 -10.52
C THR A 89 1.19 14.53 -9.53
N PRO A 90 1.14 13.48 -8.69
CA PRO A 90 2.18 13.19 -7.72
C PRO A 90 3.42 12.62 -8.42
N GLU A 91 4.57 13.21 -8.15
CA GLU A 91 5.88 12.68 -8.53
C GLU A 91 6.60 12.20 -7.28
N THR A 92 6.97 10.93 -7.25
CA THR A 92 7.48 10.28 -6.04
C THR A 92 8.95 9.92 -6.19
N VAL A 93 9.75 10.34 -5.21
CA VAL A 93 11.14 9.90 -5.01
C VAL A 93 11.16 9.00 -3.77
N LEU A 94 11.69 7.78 -3.92
CA LEU A 94 11.78 6.80 -2.84
C LEU A 94 13.22 6.66 -2.38
N PHE A 95 13.48 6.92 -1.10
CA PHE A 95 14.82 7.04 -0.54
C PHE A 95 15.68 8.07 -1.30
N GLY A 96 16.82 8.48 -0.76
CA GLY A 96 17.74 9.36 -1.50
C GLY A 96 18.42 10.44 -0.67
N ASP A 97 18.10 10.53 0.62
CA ASP A 97 18.82 11.38 1.56
C ASP A 97 19.62 10.51 2.55
N PRO A 98 20.95 10.42 2.39
CA PRO A 98 21.81 9.66 3.31
C PRO A 98 21.84 10.24 4.72
N ASP A 99 21.62 11.55 4.86
CA ASP A 99 21.68 12.26 6.14
C ASP A 99 20.35 12.12 6.92
N HIS A 100 19.26 11.81 6.20
CA HIS A 100 17.93 11.55 6.76
C HIS A 100 17.48 10.11 6.44
N ALA A 101 18.14 9.12 7.04
CA ALA A 101 17.88 7.69 6.78
C ALA A 101 16.44 7.23 7.11
N GLU A 102 15.72 7.99 7.94
CA GLU A 102 14.30 7.76 8.23
C GLU A 102 13.36 8.20 7.11
N LEU A 103 13.82 9.06 6.19
CA LEU A 103 13.02 9.55 5.07
C LEU A 103 12.89 8.45 4.01
N VAL A 104 11.68 7.91 3.87
CA VAL A 104 11.42 6.81 2.94
C VAL A 104 10.81 7.26 1.62
N ALA A 105 10.07 8.37 1.61
CA ALA A 105 9.51 8.91 0.38
C ALA A 105 9.31 10.44 0.45
N THR A 106 9.48 11.08 -0.70
CA THR A 106 9.07 12.46 -0.95
C THR A 106 8.14 12.48 -2.16
N VAL A 107 6.95 13.05 -1.99
CA VAL A 107 5.95 13.24 -3.05
C VAL A 107 5.83 14.71 -3.38
N VAL A 108 5.97 15.07 -4.65
CA VAL A 108 6.02 16.47 -5.10
C VAL A 108 4.82 16.78 -6.00
N ALA A 109 4.15 17.90 -5.73
CA ALA A 109 3.10 18.47 -6.55
C ALA A 109 3.69 19.45 -7.58
N ASN A 110 4.15 18.93 -8.72
CA ASN A 110 4.76 19.75 -9.77
C ASN A 110 3.81 20.07 -10.92
N ARG A 111 2.96 19.12 -11.32
CA ARG A 111 2.09 19.25 -12.50
C ARG A 111 0.62 19.23 -12.09
N ARG A 112 -0.17 20.17 -12.61
CA ARG A 112 -1.61 20.18 -12.42
C ARG A 112 -2.26 18.97 -13.08
N HIS A 113 -3.29 18.46 -12.44
CA HIS A 113 -4.11 17.32 -12.86
C HIS A 113 -5.58 17.69 -12.68
N ARG A 114 -6.45 17.34 -13.62
CA ARG A 114 -7.89 17.44 -13.41
C ARG A 114 -8.37 16.10 -12.82
N PRO A 115 -8.89 16.06 -11.58
CA PRO A 115 -9.33 14.81 -10.98
C PRO A 115 -10.34 14.09 -11.86
N SER A 116 -10.05 12.83 -12.17
CA SER A 116 -10.95 11.93 -12.90
C SER A 116 -11.97 11.29 -11.96
N ALA A 117 -12.99 10.63 -12.52
CA ALA A 117 -13.94 9.83 -11.73
C ALA A 117 -13.22 8.71 -10.95
N THR A 118 -12.14 8.14 -11.52
CA THR A 118 -11.30 7.15 -10.84
C THR A 118 -10.57 7.75 -9.64
N ASP A 119 -10.02 8.96 -9.76
CA ASP A 119 -9.32 9.62 -8.65
C ASP A 119 -10.27 9.89 -7.48
N VAL A 120 -11.47 10.41 -7.79
CA VAL A 120 -12.51 10.67 -6.79
C VAL A 120 -12.98 9.37 -6.13
N GLY A 121 -13.21 8.32 -6.92
CA GLY A 121 -13.61 7.01 -6.40
C GLY A 121 -12.57 6.40 -5.46
N GLN A 122 -11.29 6.41 -5.87
CA GLN A 122 -10.20 5.90 -5.03
C GLN A 122 -10.05 6.69 -3.73
N PHE A 123 -10.18 8.02 -3.78
CA PHE A 123 -10.08 8.86 -2.59
C PHE A 123 -11.24 8.64 -1.64
N ARG A 124 -12.45 8.46 -2.16
CA ARG A 124 -13.61 8.07 -1.36
C ARG A 124 -13.37 6.75 -0.62
N SER A 125 -12.78 5.76 -1.31
CA SER A 125 -12.42 4.47 -0.71
C SER A 125 -11.43 4.56 0.45
N VAL A 126 -10.65 5.64 0.57
CA VAL A 126 -9.76 5.87 1.74
C VAL A 126 -10.57 5.92 3.04
N PHE A 127 -11.79 6.46 2.99
CA PHE A 127 -12.66 6.62 4.15
C PHE A 127 -13.67 5.48 4.30
N GLU A 128 -14.01 4.80 3.20
CA GLU A 128 -15.00 3.72 3.17
C GLU A 128 -14.40 2.34 3.41
N GLN A 129 -13.07 2.17 3.32
CA GLN A 129 -12.40 0.88 3.44
C GLN A 129 -12.76 0.17 4.75
N ARG A 130 -13.15 -1.10 4.62
CA ARG A 130 -13.55 -1.96 5.75
C ARG A 130 -12.69 -3.19 5.82
N ARG A 131 -12.48 -3.63 7.06
CA ARG A 131 -11.84 -4.91 7.36
C ARG A 131 -12.85 -6.04 7.30
N HIS A 132 -12.30 -7.20 7.02
CA HIS A 132 -12.95 -8.37 6.47
C HIS A 132 -14.17 -8.93 7.22
N HIS A 133 -15.17 -9.32 6.42
CA HIS A 133 -16.17 -10.34 6.73
C HIS A 133 -16.28 -11.28 5.51
N THR A 134 -16.47 -12.59 5.72
CA THR A 134 -16.52 -13.71 4.74
C THR A 134 -15.45 -13.71 3.63
N THR A 135 -14.46 -14.61 3.76
CA THR A 135 -13.33 -14.79 2.82
C THR A 135 -13.77 -15.19 1.43
N LEU A 136 -13.16 -14.55 0.42
CA LEU A 136 -13.27 -14.89 -0.99
C LEU A 136 -11.93 -15.41 -1.52
N ASP A 137 -11.98 -16.42 -2.38
CA ASP A 137 -10.84 -16.81 -3.20
C ASP A 137 -10.79 -16.00 -4.51
N PRO A 138 -9.80 -15.09 -4.69
CA PRO A 138 -9.69 -14.32 -5.93
C PRO A 138 -9.28 -15.16 -7.14
N SER A 139 -8.90 -16.43 -6.94
CA SER A 139 -8.56 -17.38 -7.99
C SER A 139 -9.77 -18.22 -8.43
N ASP A 140 -10.89 -18.14 -7.69
CA ASP A 140 -12.14 -18.84 -8.02
C ASP A 140 -13.13 -17.89 -8.74
N PRO A 141 -13.39 -18.10 -10.04
CA PRO A 141 -14.36 -17.31 -10.80
C PRO A 141 -15.80 -17.37 -10.27
N GLY A 142 -16.14 -18.40 -9.49
CA GLY A 142 -17.44 -18.53 -8.82
C GLY A 142 -17.59 -17.62 -7.59
N GLU A 143 -16.47 -17.21 -6.98
CA GLU A 143 -16.47 -16.35 -5.79
C GLU A 143 -16.20 -14.87 -6.14
N LEU A 144 -15.33 -14.61 -7.12
CA LEU A 144 -14.98 -13.27 -7.59
C LEU A 144 -14.97 -13.19 -9.12
N ASP A 145 -15.68 -12.20 -9.68
CA ASP A 145 -15.64 -11.92 -11.12
C ASP A 145 -14.19 -11.67 -11.59
N PRO A 146 -13.68 -12.43 -12.58
CA PRO A 146 -12.32 -12.27 -13.10
C PRO A 146 -11.99 -10.83 -13.53
N ALA A 147 -12.95 -10.09 -14.11
CA ALA A 147 -12.73 -8.71 -14.53
C ALA A 147 -12.51 -7.77 -13.33
N VAL A 148 -13.20 -8.03 -12.21
CA VAL A 148 -13.00 -7.31 -10.95
C VAL A 148 -11.66 -7.67 -10.34
N CYS A 149 -11.31 -8.97 -10.30
CA CYS A 149 -10.01 -9.44 -9.82
C CYS A 149 -8.86 -8.75 -10.59
N ASP A 150 -8.93 -8.78 -11.91
CA ASP A 150 -7.94 -8.15 -12.79
C ASP A 150 -7.85 -6.63 -12.57
N ALA A 151 -8.98 -5.95 -12.34
CA ALA A 151 -8.99 -4.52 -12.06
C ALA A 151 -8.29 -4.19 -10.72
N ILE A 152 -8.50 -5.02 -9.69
CA ILE A 152 -7.83 -4.87 -8.39
C ILE A 152 -6.33 -5.15 -8.54
N VAL A 153 -5.95 -6.23 -9.25
CA VAL A 153 -4.55 -6.58 -9.53
C VAL A 153 -3.85 -5.45 -10.28
N ARG A 154 -4.44 -4.91 -11.35
CA ARG A 154 -3.89 -3.77 -12.11
C ARG A 154 -3.75 -2.52 -11.25
N SER A 155 -4.73 -2.21 -10.42
CA SER A 155 -4.68 -1.04 -9.53
C SER A 155 -3.62 -1.17 -8.45
N SER A 156 -3.43 -2.39 -7.94
CA SER A 156 -2.47 -2.74 -6.89
C SER A 156 -1.03 -2.77 -7.41
N ALA A 157 -0.81 -3.30 -8.62
CA ALA A 157 0.51 -3.42 -9.21
C ALA A 157 1.24 -2.07 -9.38
N THR A 158 2.56 -2.12 -9.30
CA THR A 158 3.45 -0.98 -9.55
C THR A 158 4.60 -1.43 -10.45
N ALA A 159 5.46 -0.51 -10.86
CA ALA A 159 6.66 -0.86 -11.64
C ALA A 159 7.59 -1.85 -10.90
N GLU A 160 7.55 -1.90 -9.56
CA GLU A 160 8.47 -2.69 -8.72
C GLU A 160 7.78 -3.76 -7.86
N ALA A 161 6.44 -3.86 -7.93
CA ALA A 161 5.67 -4.89 -7.23
C ALA A 161 4.63 -5.54 -8.15
N LYS A 162 4.67 -6.87 -8.18
CA LYS A 162 3.68 -7.72 -8.84
C LYS A 162 2.63 -8.13 -7.82
N VAL A 163 1.40 -8.31 -8.28
CA VAL A 163 0.30 -8.83 -7.45
C VAL A 163 -0.28 -10.05 -8.13
N VAL A 164 -0.39 -11.15 -7.40
CA VAL A 164 -0.77 -12.47 -7.93
C VAL A 164 -1.89 -13.05 -7.06
N PRO A 165 -3.05 -13.42 -7.63
CA PRO A 165 -4.06 -14.19 -6.90
C PRO A 165 -3.49 -15.54 -6.46
N VAL A 166 -3.70 -15.90 -5.20
CA VAL A 166 -3.28 -17.20 -4.64
C VAL A 166 -4.47 -17.88 -3.97
N PRO A 167 -4.68 -19.18 -4.22
CA PRO A 167 -5.76 -19.93 -3.60
C PRO A 167 -5.39 -20.34 -2.18
N ALA A 168 -6.41 -20.79 -1.42
CA ALA A 168 -6.23 -21.30 -0.08
C ALA A 168 -5.35 -22.56 -0.06
N VAL A 169 -4.59 -22.77 1.02
CA VAL A 169 -3.82 -24.00 1.23
C VAL A 169 -4.12 -24.61 2.57
N VAL A 170 -4.78 -25.76 2.55
CA VAL A 170 -4.85 -26.63 3.73
C VAL A 170 -3.63 -27.54 3.69
N ALA A 171 -2.58 -27.19 4.43
CA ALA A 171 -1.47 -28.13 4.62
C ALA A 171 -1.96 -29.28 5.50
N ALA A 172 -1.86 -30.52 5.00
CA ALA A 172 -2.37 -31.75 5.63
C ALA A 172 -1.94 -31.99 7.11
N HIS A 173 -0.98 -31.22 7.62
CA HIS A 173 -0.42 -31.36 8.97
C HIS A 173 -0.43 -30.05 9.79
N ARG A 174 -1.23 -29.02 9.45
CA ARG A 174 -1.26 -27.75 10.21
C ARG A 174 -2.63 -27.30 10.68
N LYS A 175 -2.65 -26.71 11.89
CA LYS A 175 -3.84 -26.14 12.56
C LYS A 175 -4.40 -24.87 11.88
N ARG A 176 -3.65 -24.17 11.02
CA ARG A 176 -4.13 -23.03 10.21
C ARG A 176 -3.55 -23.12 8.80
N GLY A 177 -4.44 -23.19 7.81
CA GLY A 177 -4.10 -23.11 6.39
C GLY A 177 -3.65 -21.71 5.99
N LEU A 178 -3.18 -21.58 4.74
CA LEU A 178 -2.98 -20.29 4.12
C LEU A 178 -4.33 -19.80 3.58
N GLU A 179 -4.74 -18.58 3.94
CA GLU A 179 -5.94 -17.97 3.35
C GLU A 179 -5.69 -17.63 1.88
N PRO A 180 -6.72 -17.67 1.03
CA PRO A 180 -6.63 -17.16 -0.32
C PRO A 180 -6.54 -15.63 -0.29
N GLY A 181 -6.00 -15.04 -1.35
CA GLY A 181 -5.91 -13.59 -1.45
C GLY A 181 -4.99 -13.12 -2.57
N LEU A 182 -4.70 -11.83 -2.58
CA LEU A 182 -3.78 -11.21 -3.53
C LEU A 182 -2.40 -11.08 -2.90
N LEU A 183 -1.45 -11.89 -3.37
CA LEU A 183 -0.07 -11.91 -2.91
C LEU A 183 0.71 -10.76 -3.56
N VAL A 184 1.31 -9.90 -2.75
CA VAL A 184 2.23 -8.85 -3.22
C VAL A 184 3.64 -9.40 -3.24
N VAL A 185 4.32 -9.31 -4.38
CA VAL A 185 5.68 -9.84 -4.59
C VAL A 185 6.59 -8.75 -5.15
N THR A 186 7.77 -8.61 -4.59
CA THR A 186 8.81 -7.67 -5.06
C THR A 186 10.07 -8.40 -5.48
N ALA A 187 10.95 -7.75 -6.25
CA ALA A 187 12.18 -8.38 -6.71
C ALA A 187 13.08 -8.87 -5.55
N THR A 188 13.18 -8.06 -4.48
CA THR A 188 13.98 -8.38 -3.29
C THR A 188 13.22 -8.07 -2.02
N ASP A 189 13.77 -8.54 -0.89
CA ASP A 189 13.23 -8.31 0.45
C ASP A 189 13.76 -7.05 1.15
N GLY A 190 14.38 -6.14 0.39
CA GLY A 190 14.95 -4.91 0.91
C GLY A 190 13.89 -3.85 1.24
N ARG A 191 14.32 -2.78 1.91
CA ARG A 191 13.47 -1.64 2.32
C ARG A 191 12.67 -1.05 1.15
N ARG A 192 13.29 -0.92 -0.03
CA ARG A 192 12.60 -0.46 -1.23
C ARG A 192 11.44 -1.37 -1.64
N GLY A 193 11.67 -2.68 -1.66
CA GLY A 193 10.61 -3.65 -1.92
C GLY A 193 9.48 -3.56 -0.88
N GLN A 194 9.82 -3.46 0.40
CA GLN A 194 8.85 -3.33 1.49
C GLN A 194 7.97 -2.07 1.33
N LEU A 195 8.56 -0.93 0.98
CA LEU A 195 7.84 0.33 0.81
C LEU A 195 6.87 0.25 -0.38
N VAL A 196 7.36 -0.27 -1.51
CA VAL A 196 6.55 -0.46 -2.71
C VAL A 196 5.43 -1.46 -2.44
N ALA A 197 5.70 -2.54 -1.68
CA ALA A 197 4.69 -3.53 -1.34
C ALA A 197 3.58 -2.96 -0.46
N GLY A 198 3.91 -2.10 0.51
CA GLY A 198 2.90 -1.36 1.26
C GLY A 198 2.02 -0.47 0.38
N SER A 199 2.64 0.21 -0.60
CA SER A 199 1.90 1.02 -1.57
C SER A 199 0.95 0.16 -2.41
N ALA A 200 1.44 -0.99 -2.92
CA ALA A 200 0.63 -1.94 -3.67
C ALA A 200 -0.53 -2.47 -2.81
N LEU A 201 -0.24 -2.97 -1.60
CA LEU A 201 -1.21 -3.49 -0.65
C LEU A 201 -2.37 -2.51 -0.39
N GLN A 202 -2.05 -1.25 -0.09
CA GLN A 202 -3.06 -0.22 0.15
C GLN A 202 -3.84 0.12 -1.13
N ARG A 203 -3.19 0.21 -2.30
CA ARG A 203 -3.87 0.44 -3.58
C ARG A 203 -4.85 -0.68 -3.92
N GLY A 204 -4.46 -1.93 -3.68
CA GLY A 204 -5.34 -3.09 -3.82
C GLY A 204 -6.56 -2.99 -2.89
N TRP A 205 -6.36 -2.59 -1.63
CA TRP A 205 -7.46 -2.41 -0.69
C TRP A 205 -8.44 -1.29 -1.11
N LEU A 206 -7.91 -0.15 -1.54
CA LEU A 206 -8.73 0.96 -2.07
C LEU A 206 -9.51 0.51 -3.31
N SER A 207 -8.87 -0.23 -4.22
CA SER A 207 -9.54 -0.76 -5.41
C SER A 207 -10.63 -1.77 -5.04
N ALA A 208 -10.38 -2.69 -4.11
CA ALA A 208 -11.37 -3.64 -3.64
C ALA A 208 -12.58 -2.92 -3.02
N THR A 209 -12.33 -1.89 -2.22
CA THR A 209 -13.37 -1.04 -1.62
C THR A 209 -14.20 -0.32 -2.69
N ALA A 210 -13.57 0.16 -3.76
CA ALA A 210 -14.29 0.79 -4.88
C ALA A 210 -15.24 -0.18 -5.60
N PHE A 211 -14.98 -1.49 -5.55
CA PHE A 211 -15.87 -2.55 -6.04
C PHE A 211 -16.86 -3.07 -4.96
N GLY A 212 -16.94 -2.41 -3.80
CA GLY A 212 -17.83 -2.81 -2.72
C GLY A 212 -17.36 -4.02 -1.90
N LEU A 213 -16.10 -4.44 -2.07
CA LEU A 213 -15.51 -5.53 -1.29
C LEU A 213 -14.89 -5.01 0.02
N THR A 214 -14.75 -5.91 0.99
CA THR A 214 -13.91 -5.68 2.18
C THR A 214 -12.54 -6.33 1.97
N ALA A 215 -11.54 -5.94 2.76
CA ALA A 215 -10.25 -6.62 2.71
C ALA A 215 -9.52 -6.63 4.07
N HIS A 216 -8.69 -7.64 4.27
CA HIS A 216 -7.78 -7.74 5.41
C HIS A 216 -6.33 -7.86 4.93
N PRO A 217 -5.50 -6.83 5.21
CA PRO A 217 -4.07 -6.92 4.97
C PRO A 217 -3.39 -7.87 5.97
N VAL A 218 -2.59 -8.80 5.46
CA VAL A 218 -1.79 -9.76 6.22
C VAL A 218 -0.31 -9.53 5.93
N VAL A 219 0.43 -9.10 6.95
CA VAL A 219 1.85 -8.72 6.84
C VAL A 219 2.75 -9.51 7.79
N GLU A 220 2.30 -9.78 9.01
CA GLU A 220 3.09 -10.40 10.09
C GLU A 220 3.72 -11.76 9.71
N PRO A 221 3.00 -12.73 9.09
CA PRO A 221 3.62 -14.00 8.72
C PRO A 221 4.81 -13.85 7.76
N PHE A 222 4.84 -12.77 6.97
CA PHE A 222 5.89 -12.49 6.01
C PHE A 222 7.18 -11.96 6.64
N GLU A 223 7.23 -11.73 7.95
CA GLU A 223 8.48 -11.47 8.68
C GLU A 223 9.39 -12.70 8.70
N MET A 224 8.79 -13.89 8.78
CA MET A 224 9.50 -15.16 8.77
C MET A 224 9.95 -15.53 7.35
N ARG A 225 11.25 -15.72 7.16
CA ARG A 225 11.81 -16.11 5.86
C ARG A 225 11.25 -17.45 5.38
N GLU A 226 11.03 -18.38 6.29
CA GLU A 226 10.48 -19.71 6.03
C GLU A 226 9.07 -19.62 5.45
N PHE A 227 8.26 -18.68 5.95
CA PHE A 227 6.94 -18.41 5.43
C PHE A 227 7.00 -17.81 4.02
N ARG A 228 7.89 -16.85 3.78
CA ARG A 228 8.11 -16.28 2.43
C ARG A 228 8.53 -17.35 1.43
N GLN A 229 9.48 -18.21 1.78
CA GLN A 229 9.92 -19.33 0.93
C GLN A 229 8.80 -20.34 0.66
N ARG A 230 7.91 -20.55 1.64
CA ARG A 230 6.72 -21.38 1.44
C ARG A 230 5.77 -20.74 0.44
N MET A 231 5.56 -19.42 0.52
CA MET A 231 4.73 -18.67 -0.43
C MET A 231 5.32 -18.68 -1.85
N VAL A 232 6.63 -18.57 -2.00
CA VAL A 232 7.32 -18.72 -3.30
C VAL A 232 6.97 -20.06 -3.94
N ARG A 233 7.15 -21.17 -3.19
CA ARG A 233 6.85 -22.51 -3.69
C ARG A 233 5.36 -22.72 -3.99
N HIS A 234 4.49 -22.17 -3.14
CA HIS A 234 3.05 -22.31 -3.30
C HIS A 234 2.52 -21.54 -4.52
N ALA A 235 2.89 -20.28 -4.65
CA ALA A 235 2.37 -19.40 -5.69
C ALA A 235 3.16 -19.52 -7.02
N GLY A 236 4.28 -20.23 -7.04
CA GLY A 236 5.14 -20.34 -8.23
C GLY A 236 5.70 -19.00 -8.70
N VAL A 237 5.99 -18.09 -7.75
CA VAL A 237 6.40 -16.71 -8.06
C VAL A 237 7.90 -16.53 -7.97
N ASP A 238 8.46 -15.72 -8.87
CA ASP A 238 9.82 -15.22 -8.77
C ASP A 238 9.87 -13.96 -7.90
N GLY A 239 10.80 -13.92 -6.95
CA GLY A 239 11.02 -12.77 -6.05
C GLY A 239 10.67 -13.06 -4.59
N SER A 240 10.43 -12.00 -3.83
CA SER A 240 10.15 -12.04 -2.40
C SER A 240 8.69 -11.66 -2.12
N PRO A 241 7.86 -12.60 -1.63
CA PRO A 241 6.53 -12.30 -1.13
C PRO A 241 6.58 -11.31 0.04
N GLN A 242 5.80 -10.24 -0.05
CA GLN A 242 5.85 -9.14 0.90
C GLN A 242 4.68 -9.13 1.88
N SER A 243 3.47 -9.32 1.37
CA SER A 243 2.21 -9.27 2.09
C SER A 243 1.11 -10.00 1.31
N LEU A 244 -0.01 -10.29 1.96
CA LEU A 244 -1.22 -10.83 1.34
C LEU A 244 -2.40 -9.88 1.62
N LEU A 245 -3.22 -9.60 0.61
CA LEU A 245 -4.50 -8.92 0.78
C LEU A 245 -5.62 -9.95 0.66
N VAL A 246 -6.21 -10.33 1.79
CA VAL A 246 -7.37 -11.21 1.82
C VAL A 246 -8.61 -10.40 1.45
N LEU A 247 -9.39 -10.84 0.47
CA LEU A 247 -10.61 -10.16 0.01
C LEU A 247 -11.85 -10.79 0.62
N GLY A 248 -12.90 -9.99 0.84
CA GLY A 248 -14.15 -10.45 1.41
C GLY A 248 -15.38 -9.68 0.99
N ARG A 249 -16.54 -10.12 1.47
CA ARG A 249 -17.82 -9.44 1.25
C ARG A 249 -18.28 -8.70 2.52
N PRO A 250 -18.83 -7.49 2.39
CA PRO A 250 -19.49 -6.89 3.54
C PRO A 250 -20.64 -7.80 4.02
N PRO A 251 -20.99 -7.77 5.32
CA PRO A 251 -22.16 -8.50 5.79
C PRO A 251 -23.39 -8.09 4.99
N THR A 252 -24.16 -9.07 4.51
CA THR A 252 -25.46 -8.80 3.89
C THR A 252 -26.37 -8.22 4.97
N SER A 253 -26.74 -6.95 4.86
CA SER A 253 -27.80 -6.40 5.72
C SER A 253 -29.07 -7.22 5.49
N PRO A 254 -29.66 -7.85 6.52
CA PRO A 254 -30.94 -8.53 6.35
C PRO A 254 -32.03 -7.46 6.12
N GLY A 255 -32.55 -7.40 4.89
CA GLY A 255 -33.77 -6.69 4.53
C GLY A 255 -33.73 -5.15 4.61
N ALA A 256 -33.75 -4.49 3.45
CA ALA A 256 -34.39 -3.19 3.30
C ALA A 256 -35.77 -3.41 2.68
#